data_AF-A0A0F9AE57-F1
#
_entry.id   AF-A0A0F9AE57-F1
#
_cell.length_a   1.000
_cell.length_b   1.000
_cell.length_c   1.000
_cell.angle_alpha   90.00
_cell.angle_beta   90.00
_cell.angle_gamma   90.00
#
_symmetry.space_group_name_H-M   'P 1'
#
loop_
_entity.id
_entity.type
_entity.pdbx_description
1 polymer ?
#
loop_
_entity_poly.entity_id
_entity_poly.type
_entity_poly.pdbx_seq_one_letter_code
_entity_poly.pdbx_strand_id
1 'polypeptide(L)'
;MAKKKRGKKKPAPNLTPKQRRFAEEYLLDLNAVQAAVRAGYTKATASSQAAQLLKKPAVRKLVDELVAERSKRTQITTDRVLEELAHLAFSSRDHYEGGEGGVPLTLKKDAPPGAMRAISSIKKTILMGGGSPLSLVK
;
A
#
# COMPACT_ATOMS: atom_id res chain seq x y z
N MET A 1 4.79 56.96 -25.05
CA MET A 1 5.25 55.65 -24.58
C MET A 1 4.49 55.26 -23.31
N ALA A 2 3.53 54.35 -23.40
CA ALA A 2 2.68 53.96 -22.27
C ALA A 2 3.35 52.85 -21.43
N LYS A 3 3.56 53.11 -20.13
CA LYS A 3 4.09 52.14 -19.16
C LYS A 3 3.05 51.05 -18.89
N LYS A 4 3.27 49.84 -19.39
CA LYS A 4 2.47 48.64 -19.09
C LYS A 4 2.65 48.28 -17.60
N LYS A 5 1.61 48.51 -16.78
CA LYS A 5 1.58 48.09 -15.38
C LYS A 5 1.71 46.55 -15.33
N ARG A 6 2.86 46.04 -14.88
CA ARG A 6 3.06 44.62 -14.54
C ARG A 6 2.10 44.28 -13.39
N GLY A 7 1.03 43.54 -13.68
CA GLY A 7 0.15 42.98 -12.65
C GLY A 7 0.96 42.11 -11.70
N LYS A 8 0.81 42.35 -10.38
CA LYS A 8 1.47 41.55 -9.34
C LYS A 8 1.06 40.08 -9.51
N LYS A 9 2.00 39.17 -9.78
CA LYS A 9 1.76 37.71 -9.77
C LYS A 9 1.23 37.34 -8.38
N LYS A 10 0.01 36.78 -8.32
CA LYS A 10 -0.55 36.27 -7.05
C LYS A 10 0.40 35.18 -6.52
N PRO A 11 0.83 35.24 -5.24
CA PRO A 11 1.56 34.14 -4.64
C PRO A 11 0.70 32.87 -4.67
N ALA A 12 1.35 31.71 -4.81
CA ALA A 12 0.68 30.41 -4.81
C ALA A 12 -0.28 30.29 -3.61
N PRO A 13 -1.45 29.64 -3.76
CA PRO A 13 -2.47 29.66 -2.73
C PRO A 13 -1.97 28.91 -1.49
N ASN A 14 -1.67 29.65 -0.43
CA ASN A 14 -1.43 29.09 0.90
C ASN A 14 -2.67 28.28 1.30
N LEU A 15 -2.50 26.96 1.46
CA LEU A 15 -3.55 26.09 1.99
C LEU A 15 -3.92 26.54 3.40
N THR A 16 -5.21 26.60 3.70
CA THR A 16 -5.64 26.86 5.08
C THR A 16 -5.31 25.66 5.98
N PRO A 17 -5.20 25.85 7.31
CA PRO A 17 -4.94 24.75 8.23
C PRO A 17 -5.94 23.59 8.09
N LYS A 18 -7.24 23.89 7.89
CA LYS A 18 -8.26 22.86 7.64
C LYS A 18 -8.07 22.12 6.31
N GLN A 19 -7.62 22.80 5.26
CA GLN A 19 -7.36 22.17 3.96
C GLN A 19 -6.13 21.26 4.01
N ARG A 20 -5.08 21.68 4.73
CA ARG A 20 -3.92 20.85 5.00
C ARG A 20 -4.32 19.60 5.79
N ARG A 21 -5.05 19.79 6.89
CA ARG A 21 -5.52 18.67 7.73
C ARG A 21 -6.39 17.69 6.93
N PHE A 22 -7.25 18.19 6.05
CA PHE A 22 -8.02 17.34 5.14
C PHE A 22 -7.12 16.46 4.27
N ALA A 23 -6.06 17.00 3.66
CA ALA A 23 -5.14 16.23 2.83
C ALA A 23 -4.41 15.13 3.63
N GLU A 24 -3.97 15.45 4.85
CA GLU A 24 -3.33 14.50 5.77
C GLU A 24 -4.28 13.36 6.16
N GLU A 25 -5.52 13.69 6.57
CA GLU A 25 -6.52 12.70 6.98
C GLU A 25 -7.02 11.84 5.82
N TYR A 26 -7.09 12.41 4.61
CA TYR A 26 -7.51 11.71 3.40
C TYR A 26 -6.53 10.60 3.01
N LEU A 27 -5.23 10.78 3.28
CA LEU A 27 -4.21 9.76 2.95
C LEU A 27 -4.19 8.54 3.87
N LEU A 28 -4.93 8.58 4.98
CA LEU A 28 -5.01 7.45 5.89
C LEU A 28 -5.87 6.32 5.30
N ASP A 29 -7.00 6.65 4.68
CA ASP A 29 -8.01 5.67 4.26
C ASP A 29 -8.66 5.97 2.89
N LEU A 30 -8.23 7.04 2.22
CA LEU A 30 -8.83 7.54 0.96
C LEU A 30 -10.33 7.81 1.07
N ASN A 31 -10.84 8.05 2.29
CA ASN A 31 -12.24 8.38 2.54
C ASN A 31 -12.42 9.90 2.68
N ALA A 32 -12.84 10.53 1.59
CA ALA A 32 -12.92 11.99 1.51
C ALA A 32 -13.91 12.59 2.54
N VAL A 33 -15.07 11.94 2.74
CA VAL A 33 -16.09 12.44 3.67
C VAL A 33 -15.58 12.36 5.11
N GLN A 34 -15.01 11.23 5.51
CA GLN A 34 -14.46 11.06 6.86
C GLN A 34 -13.24 11.94 7.10
N ALA A 35 -12.39 12.14 6.09
CA ALA A 35 -11.27 13.07 6.15
C ALA A 35 -11.74 14.51 6.39
N ALA A 36 -12.83 14.94 5.73
CA ALA A 36 -13.41 16.26 5.97
C ALA A 36 -13.96 16.40 7.40
N VAL A 37 -14.64 15.37 7.93
CA VAL A 37 -15.10 15.38 9.33
C VAL A 37 -13.92 15.49 10.29
N ARG A 38 -12.87 14.67 10.11
CA ARG A 38 -11.64 14.71 10.94
C ARG A 38 -10.87 16.03 10.83
N ALA A 39 -10.92 16.68 9.66
CA ALA A 39 -10.36 18.01 9.43
C ALA A 39 -11.19 19.16 10.04
N GLY A 40 -12.32 18.86 10.68
CA GLY A 40 -13.15 19.84 11.37
C GLY A 40 -14.18 20.55 10.47
N TYR A 41 -14.62 19.90 9.39
CA TYR A 41 -15.84 20.28 8.68
C TYR A 41 -17.06 19.61 9.34
N THR A 42 -18.23 20.26 9.28
CA THR A 42 -19.44 19.71 9.89
C THR A 42 -19.93 18.49 9.12
N LYS A 43 -20.49 17.49 9.82
CA LYS A 43 -21.02 16.27 9.17
C LYS A 43 -22.03 16.58 8.06
N ALA A 44 -22.88 17.59 8.26
CA ALA A 44 -23.88 18.01 7.28
C ALA A 44 -23.27 18.52 5.96
N THR A 45 -22.06 19.10 5.99
CA THR A 45 -21.41 19.67 4.79
C THR A 45 -20.16 18.90 4.36
N ALA A 46 -19.73 17.90 5.12
CA ALA A 46 -18.48 17.19 4.89
C ALA A 46 -18.39 16.59 3.48
N SER A 47 -19.49 16.02 2.96
CA SER A 47 -19.53 15.42 1.63
C SER A 47 -19.31 16.45 0.51
N SER A 48 -20.07 17.56 0.52
CA SER A 48 -19.93 18.60 -0.50
C SER A 48 -18.57 19.31 -0.40
N GLN A 49 -18.10 19.59 0.81
CA GLN A 49 -16.79 20.18 1.06
C GLN A 49 -15.66 19.28 0.60
N ALA A 50 -15.72 17.98 0.89
CA ALA A 50 -14.73 17.00 0.45
C ALA A 50 -14.62 16.97 -1.08
N ALA A 51 -15.76 16.90 -1.79
CA ALA A 51 -15.80 16.92 -3.25
C ALA A 51 -15.19 18.21 -3.83
N GLN A 52 -15.43 19.36 -3.20
CA GLN A 52 -14.81 20.63 -3.60
C GLN A 52 -13.30 20.65 -3.31
N LEU A 53 -12.87 20.17 -2.16
CA LEU A 53 -11.46 20.14 -1.75
C LEU A 53 -10.62 19.30 -2.69
N LEU A 54 -11.11 18.12 -3.09
CA LEU A 54 -10.41 17.26 -4.06
C LEU A 54 -10.27 17.88 -5.45
N LYS A 55 -11.15 18.81 -5.83
CA LYS A 55 -11.07 19.57 -7.08
C LYS A 55 -10.09 20.76 -7.00
N LYS A 56 -9.65 21.16 -5.80
CA LYS A 56 -8.73 22.29 -5.65
C LYS A 56 -7.30 21.87 -6.00
N PRO A 57 -6.65 22.50 -6.99
CA PRO A 57 -5.29 22.13 -7.41
C PRO A 57 -4.27 22.16 -6.27
N ALA A 58 -4.41 23.12 -5.34
CA ALA A 58 -3.53 23.25 -4.18
C ALA A 58 -3.63 22.06 -3.22
N VAL A 59 -4.85 21.58 -2.96
CA VAL A 59 -5.08 20.42 -2.09
C VAL A 59 -4.57 19.16 -2.78
N ARG A 60 -4.87 19.01 -4.08
CA ARG A 60 -4.38 17.87 -4.87
C ARG A 60 -2.86 17.80 -4.87
N LYS A 61 -2.18 18.92 -5.08
CA LYS A 61 -0.71 19.00 -5.04
C LYS A 61 -0.15 18.55 -3.69
N LEU A 62 -0.77 18.96 -2.57
CA LEU A 62 -0.32 18.52 -1.24
C LEU A 62 -0.53 17.02 -1.05
N VAL A 63 -1.66 16.46 -1.51
CA VAL A 63 -1.90 15.01 -1.47
C VAL A 63 -0.81 14.27 -2.24
N ASP A 64 -0.48 14.72 -3.45
CA ASP A 64 0.56 14.11 -4.28
C ASP A 64 1.95 14.20 -3.61
N GLU A 65 2.28 15.33 -2.98
CA GLU A 65 3.52 15.53 -2.20
C GLU A 65 3.61 14.55 -1.02
N LEU A 66 2.54 14.42 -0.23
CA LEU A 66 2.50 13.52 0.93
C LEU A 66 2.56 12.03 0.52
N VAL A 67 1.96 11.65 -0.62
CA VAL A 67 2.12 10.31 -1.19
C VAL A 67 3.59 10.06 -1.54
N ALA A 68 4.23 11.00 -2.24
CA ALA A 68 5.62 10.88 -2.62
C ALA A 68 6.56 10.78 -1.41
N GLU A 69 6.31 11.57 -0.35
CA GLU A 69 7.06 11.48 0.91
C GLU A 69 6.87 10.12 1.59
N ARG A 70 5.64 9.60 1.64
CA ARG A 70 5.35 8.27 2.21
C ARG A 70 6.06 7.16 1.43
N SER A 71 6.03 7.21 0.11
CA SER A 71 6.74 6.26 -0.75
C SER A 71 8.25 6.34 -0.57
N LYS A 72 8.83 7.54 -0.47
CA LYS A 72 10.26 7.72 -0.18
C LYS A 72 10.66 7.13 1.18
N ARG A 73 9.87 7.37 2.23
CA ARG A 73 10.16 6.88 3.59
C ARG A 73 10.06 5.36 3.70
N THR A 74 9.04 4.77 3.08
CA THR A 74 8.80 3.33 3.18
C THR A 74 9.55 2.52 2.15
N GLN A 75 10.01 3.15 1.06
CA GLN A 75 10.55 2.48 -0.13
C GLN A 75 9.59 1.42 -0.71
N ILE A 76 8.30 1.50 -0.37
CA ILE A 76 7.25 0.61 -0.85
C ILE A 76 6.41 1.39 -1.85
N THR A 77 6.36 0.88 -3.08
CA THR A 77 5.47 1.35 -4.14
C THR A 77 4.19 0.50 -4.16
N THR A 78 3.13 1.01 -4.80
CA THR A 78 1.92 0.22 -5.03
C THR A 78 2.23 -1.06 -5.81
N ASP A 79 3.09 -0.98 -6.82
CA ASP A 79 3.51 -2.14 -7.61
C ASP A 79 4.20 -3.20 -6.74
N ARG A 80 5.02 -2.77 -5.79
CA ARG A 80 5.68 -3.66 -4.83
C ARG A 80 4.68 -4.36 -3.91
N VAL A 81 3.63 -3.67 -3.48
CA VAL A 81 2.56 -4.28 -2.67
C VAL A 81 1.80 -5.31 -3.50
N LEU A 82 1.46 -5.00 -4.76
CA LEU A 82 0.77 -5.92 -5.65
C LEU A 82 1.61 -7.16 -5.95
N GLU A 83 2.92 -6.99 -6.16
CA GLU A 83 3.87 -8.09 -6.37
C GLU A 83 3.90 -9.04 -5.15
N GLU A 84 4.02 -8.50 -3.93
CA GLU A 84 4.03 -9.33 -2.71
C GLU A 84 2.66 -10.00 -2.45
N LEU A 85 1.54 -9.31 -2.74
CA LEU A 85 0.21 -9.93 -2.67
C LEU A 85 0.04 -11.04 -3.70
N ALA A 86 0.59 -10.88 -4.91
CA ALA A 86 0.56 -11.93 -5.93
C ALA A 86 1.38 -13.16 -5.48
N HIS A 87 2.56 -12.96 -4.88
CA HIS A 87 3.34 -14.07 -4.31
C HIS A 87 2.57 -14.84 -3.24
N LEU A 88 1.82 -14.15 -2.37
CA LEU A 88 0.96 -14.78 -1.38
C LEU A 88 -0.22 -15.51 -2.02
N ALA A 89 -0.96 -14.84 -2.91
CA ALA A 89 -2.19 -15.33 -3.50
C ALA A 89 -1.97 -16.54 -4.44
N PHE A 90 -0.84 -16.56 -5.14
CA PHE A 90 -0.49 -17.63 -6.08
C PHE A 90 0.55 -18.61 -5.52
N SER A 91 0.86 -18.54 -4.22
CA SER A 91 1.71 -19.55 -3.59
C SER A 91 1.04 -20.92 -3.66
N SER A 92 1.75 -21.92 -4.18
CA SER A 92 1.26 -23.29 -4.33
C SER A 92 2.32 -24.30 -3.94
N ARG A 93 1.89 -25.44 -3.40
CA ARG A 93 2.74 -26.63 -3.16
C ARG A 93 3.39 -27.11 -4.46
N ASP A 94 2.71 -26.95 -5.59
CA ASP A 94 3.17 -27.50 -6.87
C ASP A 94 4.44 -26.82 -7.41
N HIS A 95 4.81 -25.66 -6.87
CA HIS A 95 6.08 -24.99 -7.15
C HIS A 95 7.30 -25.69 -6.56
N TYR A 96 7.07 -26.72 -5.74
CA TYR A 96 8.11 -27.44 -5.03
C TYR A 96 8.17 -28.90 -5.45
N GLU A 97 9.37 -29.45 -5.43
CA GLU A 97 9.65 -30.85 -5.65
C GLU A 97 10.48 -31.41 -4.49
N GLY A 98 10.53 -32.74 -4.39
CA GLY A 98 11.14 -33.41 -3.24
C GLY A 98 10.23 -33.39 -2.01
N GLY A 99 10.81 -33.67 -0.84
CA GLY A 99 10.06 -33.82 0.41
C GLY A 99 9.57 -35.25 0.69
N GLU A 100 9.78 -36.22 -0.20
CA GLU A 100 9.57 -37.65 0.07
C GLU A 100 10.91 -38.39 0.26
N GLY A 101 10.92 -39.47 1.05
CA GLY A 101 12.10 -40.35 1.19
C GLY A 101 13.39 -39.75 1.76
N GLY A 102 13.38 -38.51 2.26
CA GLY A 102 14.58 -37.80 2.74
C GLY A 102 15.17 -36.81 1.73
N VAL A 103 14.55 -36.66 0.56
CA VAL A 103 14.92 -35.62 -0.41
C VAL A 103 14.51 -34.24 0.13
N PRO A 104 15.42 -33.25 0.18
CA PRO A 104 15.09 -31.88 0.55
C PRO A 104 14.00 -31.30 -0.35
N LEU A 105 13.15 -30.43 0.20
CA LEU A 105 12.19 -29.69 -0.61
C LEU A 105 12.94 -28.62 -1.41
N THR A 106 12.87 -28.67 -2.74
CA THR A 106 13.51 -27.71 -3.65
C THR A 106 12.47 -27.01 -4.51
N LEU A 107 12.80 -25.82 -5.01
CA LEU A 107 11.99 -25.11 -6.01
C LEU A 107 12.12 -25.81 -7.36
N LYS A 108 11.00 -26.05 -8.03
CA LYS A 108 11.01 -26.50 -9.42
C LYS A 108 11.62 -25.42 -10.32
N LYS A 109 12.19 -25.83 -11.44
CA LYS A 109 12.81 -24.93 -12.42
C LYS A 109 11.83 -23.87 -12.96
N ASP A 110 10.56 -24.23 -13.09
CA ASP A 110 9.50 -23.34 -13.62
C ASP A 110 8.72 -22.62 -12.50
N ALA A 111 9.20 -22.69 -11.26
CA ALA A 111 8.56 -22.00 -10.15
C ALA A 111 8.68 -20.46 -10.30
N PRO A 112 7.65 -19.69 -9.90
CA PRO A 112 7.70 -18.24 -9.96
C PRO A 112 8.89 -17.65 -9.18
N PRO A 113 9.55 -16.59 -9.69
CA PRO A 113 10.61 -15.87 -8.98
C PRO A 113 10.03 -15.19 -7.73
N GLY A 114 10.03 -15.91 -6.61
CA GLY A 114 9.40 -15.43 -5.36
C GLY A 114 8.45 -16.42 -4.70
N ALA A 115 8.26 -17.64 -5.25
CA ALA A 115 7.39 -18.65 -4.64
C ALA A 115 7.74 -18.91 -3.15
N MET A 116 9.02 -18.90 -2.76
CA MET A 116 9.42 -19.06 -1.35
C MET A 116 9.18 -17.83 -0.46
N ARG A 117 8.93 -16.64 -1.01
CA ARG A 117 8.71 -15.42 -0.20
C ARG A 117 7.46 -15.49 0.66
N ALA A 118 6.47 -16.27 0.22
CA ALA A 118 5.23 -16.50 0.94
C ALA A 118 5.33 -17.62 1.99
N ILE A 119 6.44 -18.36 2.06
CA ILE A 119 6.60 -19.52 2.94
C ILE A 119 7.42 -19.15 4.18
N SER A 120 6.82 -19.26 5.36
CA SER A 120 7.50 -19.03 6.64
C SER A 120 8.16 -20.28 7.22
N SER A 121 7.58 -21.46 6.99
CA SER A 121 8.11 -22.75 7.45
C SER A 121 7.45 -23.91 6.71
N ILE A 122 8.16 -25.05 6.65
CA ILE A 122 7.64 -26.30 6.06
C ILE A 122 7.76 -27.38 7.13
N LYS A 123 6.62 -27.89 7.63
CA LYS A 123 6.59 -29.01 8.57
C LYS A 123 6.18 -30.29 7.85
N LYS A 124 7.01 -31.32 7.93
CA LYS A 124 6.74 -32.64 7.36
C LYS A 124 6.27 -33.60 8.45
N THR A 125 5.14 -34.27 8.22
CA THR A 125 4.65 -35.37 9.05
C THR A 125 4.54 -36.61 8.18
N ILE A 126 5.30 -37.66 8.51
CA ILE A 126 5.23 -38.95 7.82
C ILE A 126 4.29 -39.84 8.63
N LEU A 127 3.14 -40.19 8.06
CA LEU A 127 2.24 -41.19 8.63
C LEU A 127 2.68 -42.57 8.14
N MET A 128 3.54 -43.24 8.91
CA MET A 128 3.73 -44.68 8.76
C MET A 128 2.50 -45.36 9.37
N GLY A 129 1.94 -46.36 8.67
CA GLY A 129 0.76 -47.08 9.14
C GLY A 129 0.91 -47.53 10.60
N GLY A 130 0.04 -47.03 11.47
CA GLY A 130 -0.08 -47.47 12.86
C GLY A 130 1.04 -47.07 13.82
N GLY A 131 1.34 -45.78 13.97
CA GLY A 131 2.21 -45.30 15.07
C GLY A 131 2.40 -43.79 15.07
N SER A 132 2.26 -43.17 16.25
CA SER A 132 2.22 -41.71 16.47
C SER A 132 3.36 -40.91 15.80
N PRO A 133 3.12 -39.66 15.37
CA PRO A 133 4.05 -38.92 14.52
C PRO A 133 5.27 -38.39 15.30
N LEU A 134 6.48 -38.69 14.82
CA LEU A 134 7.69 -37.95 15.21
C LEU A 134 7.75 -36.62 14.44
N SER A 135 7.71 -35.51 15.17
CA SER A 135 8.00 -34.18 14.62
C SER A 135 9.50 -33.98 14.49
N LEU A 136 10.01 -33.87 13.26
CA LEU A 136 11.35 -33.38 12.98
C LEU A 136 11.24 -31.92 12.49
N VAL A 137 11.75 -30.99 13.29
CA VAL A 137 11.85 -29.56 12.96
C VAL A 137 13.29 -29.29 12.54
N LYS A 138 13.48 -28.80 11.31
CA LYS A 138 14.69 -28.11 10.86
C LYS A 138 14.25 -26.84 10.15
#